data_AF-A0A386HT84-F1
#
_entry.id   AF-A0A386HT84-F1
#
_cell.length_a   1.000
_cell.length_b   1.000
_cell.length_c   1.000
_cell.angle_alpha   90.00
_cell.angle_beta   90.00
_cell.angle_gamma   90.00
#
_symmetry.space_group_name_H-M   'P 1'
#
loop_
_entity.id
_entity.type
_entity.pdbx_description
1 polymer ?
#
loop_
_entity_poly.entity_id
_entity_poly.type
_entity_poly.pdbx_seq_one_letter_code
_entity_poly.pdbx_strand_id
1 'polypeptide(L)'
;MLGQKLKSLREAKGLLQRQVAAALEVDTAYISKMESSDKPVSKSYLPKLSKLYGVSVSELQTLWLANKVYEIVKDNNLGIKAIEMVQKELENKI
;
A
#
# COMPACT_ATOMS: atom_id res chain seq x y z
N MET A 1 1.70 6.67 0.12
CA MET A 1 0.85 6.49 1.32
C MET A 1 1.03 5.11 1.95
N LEU A 2 0.89 4.02 1.18
CA LEU A 2 1.06 2.64 1.69
C LEU A 2 2.48 2.37 2.22
N GLY A 3 3.54 2.78 1.51
CA GLY A 3 4.93 2.57 1.93
C GLY A 3 5.22 3.12 3.32
N GLN A 4 4.80 4.37 3.57
CA GLN A 4 4.91 5.01 4.88
C GLN A 4 4.12 4.28 5.96
N LYS A 5 2.89 3.84 5.68
CA LYS A 5 2.10 3.02 6.64
C LYS A 5 2.82 1.72 7.00
N LEU A 6 3.40 1.03 6.02
CA LEU A 6 4.14 -0.21 6.26
C LEU A 6 5.40 0.02 7.08
N LYS A 7 6.10 1.15 6.87
CA LYS A 7 7.22 1.58 7.69
C LYS A 7 6.80 1.78 9.16
N SER A 8 5.73 2.53 9.40
CA SER A 8 5.22 2.75 10.76
C SER A 8 4.80 1.45 11.45
N LEU A 9 4.14 0.53 10.73
CA LEU A 9 3.78 -0.79 11.26
C LEU A 9 5.01 -1.63 11.61
N ARG A 10 6.04 -1.63 10.76
CA ARG A 10 7.31 -2.31 11.02
C ARG A 10 7.97 -1.76 12.29
N GLU A 11 8.05 -0.45 12.41
CA GLU A 11 8.68 0.24 13.54
C GLU A 11 7.91 0.02 14.86
N ALA A 12 6.57 0.04 14.81
CA ALA A 12 5.73 -0.30 15.96
C ALA A 12 5.90 -1.75 16.45
N LYS A 13 6.32 -2.66 15.57
CA LYS A 13 6.68 -4.05 15.92
C LYS A 13 8.15 -4.22 16.33
N GLY A 14 8.96 -3.16 16.31
CA GLY A 14 10.40 -3.22 16.60
C GLY A 14 11.19 -4.02 15.56
N LEU A 15 10.66 -4.20 14.34
CA LEU A 15 11.28 -5.03 13.32
C LEU A 15 12.29 -4.24 12.50
N LEU A 16 13.43 -4.87 12.21
CA LEU A 16 14.40 -4.40 11.23
C LEU A 16 13.91 -4.71 9.81
N GLN A 17 14.26 -3.88 8.83
CA GLN A 17 13.89 -4.12 7.42
C GLN A 17 14.32 -5.52 6.93
N ARG A 18 15.51 -6.01 7.35
CA ARG A 18 15.98 -7.36 7.02
C ARG A 18 15.09 -8.50 7.53
N GLN A 19 14.39 -8.31 8.64
CA GLN A 19 13.48 -9.32 9.19
C GLN A 19 12.19 -9.39 8.36
N VAL A 20 11.69 -8.24 7.91
CA VAL A 20 10.56 -8.19 6.97
C VAL A 20 10.97 -8.77 5.62
N ALA A 21 12.18 -8.47 5.15
CA ALA A 21 12.72 -8.98 3.90
C ALA A 21 12.77 -10.52 3.91
N ALA A 22 13.31 -11.10 4.98
CA ALA A 22 13.33 -12.55 5.19
C ALA A 22 11.93 -13.17 5.21
N ALA A 23 10.96 -12.53 5.89
CA ALA A 23 9.58 -13.01 5.95
C ALA A 23 8.86 -12.97 4.60
N LEU A 24 9.25 -12.04 3.71
CA LEU A 24 8.71 -11.92 2.37
C LEU A 24 9.52 -12.66 1.31
N GLU A 25 10.67 -13.24 1.66
CA GLU A 25 11.62 -13.88 0.73
C GLU A 25 12.10 -12.93 -0.37
N VAL A 26 12.47 -11.70 0.02
CA VAL A 26 12.97 -10.65 -0.88
C VAL A 26 14.22 -9.99 -0.32
N ASP A 27 14.92 -9.21 -1.14
CA ASP A 27 16.06 -8.41 -0.68
C ASP A 27 15.66 -7.29 0.28
N THR A 28 16.53 -6.97 1.22
CA THR A 28 16.33 -5.84 2.15
C THR A 28 16.17 -4.50 1.40
N ALA A 29 16.84 -4.35 0.26
CA ALA A 29 16.68 -3.18 -0.62
C ALA A 29 15.24 -3.03 -1.16
N TYR A 30 14.51 -4.13 -1.36
CA TYR A 30 13.10 -4.08 -1.74
C TYR A 30 12.26 -3.44 -0.64
N ILE A 31 12.48 -3.83 0.62
CA ILE A 31 11.77 -3.28 1.78
C ILE A 31 12.05 -1.78 1.92
N SER A 32 13.31 -1.37 1.78
CA SER A 32 13.68 0.05 1.83
C SER A 32 12.96 0.87 0.76
N LYS A 33 12.99 0.44 -0.51
CA LYS A 33 12.31 1.11 -1.63
C LYS A 33 10.78 1.08 -1.50
N MET A 34 10.24 0.02 -0.93
CA MET A 34 8.82 -0.08 -0.61
C MET A 34 8.42 1.01 0.40
N GLU A 35 9.19 1.15 1.48
CA GLU A 35 8.89 2.07 2.58
C GLU A 35 9.04 3.54 2.16
N SER A 36 10.01 3.85 1.29
CA SER A 36 10.16 5.17 0.67
C SER A 36 9.10 5.46 -0.41
N SER A 37 8.28 4.48 -0.79
CA SER A 37 7.34 4.54 -1.92
C SER A 37 8.00 4.63 -3.31
N ASP A 38 9.33 4.43 -3.42
CA ASP A 38 10.05 4.36 -4.69
C ASP A 38 9.71 3.10 -5.50
N LYS A 39 9.31 2.02 -4.82
CA LYS A 39 8.85 0.78 -5.44
C LYS A 39 7.46 0.38 -4.93
N PRO A 40 6.47 0.23 -5.82
CA PRO A 40 5.15 -0.27 -5.42
C PRO A 40 5.21 -1.67 -4.82
N VAL A 41 4.45 -1.88 -3.76
CA VAL A 41 4.26 -3.20 -3.14
C VAL A 41 3.46 -4.10 -4.08
N SER A 42 3.89 -5.35 -4.25
CA SER A 42 3.06 -6.35 -4.93
C SER A 42 1.85 -6.70 -4.06
N LYS A 43 0.66 -6.75 -4.67
CA LYS A 43 -0.57 -7.18 -3.99
C LYS A 43 -0.42 -8.56 -3.33
N SER A 44 0.40 -9.44 -3.91
CA SER A 44 0.66 -10.78 -3.38
C SER A 44 1.31 -10.78 -1.98
N TYR A 45 1.99 -9.70 -1.58
CA TYR A 45 2.61 -9.60 -0.26
C TYR A 45 1.66 -9.12 0.84
N LEU A 46 0.48 -8.57 0.49
CA LEU A 46 -0.43 -8.00 1.49
C LEU A 46 -0.90 -9.02 2.55
N PRO A 47 -1.22 -10.29 2.21
CA PRO A 47 -1.55 -11.29 3.24
C PRO A 47 -0.39 -11.59 4.20
N LYS A 48 0.84 -11.72 3.69
CA LYS A 48 2.03 -11.95 4.53
C LYS A 48 2.29 -10.74 5.45
N LEU A 49 2.22 -9.53 4.91
CA LEU A 49 2.39 -8.27 5.66
C LEU A 49 1.30 -8.07 6.72
N SER A 50 0.04 -8.36 6.39
CA SER A 50 -1.09 -8.33 7.32
C SER A 50 -0.84 -9.22 8.53
N LYS A 51 -0.43 -10.48 8.29
CA LYS A 51 -0.08 -11.42 9.37
C LYS A 51 1.11 -10.93 10.19
N LEU A 52 2.17 -10.45 9.54
CA LEU A 52 3.39 -9.98 10.21
C LEU A 52 3.12 -8.78 11.13
N TYR A 53 2.29 -7.84 10.69
CA TYR A 53 2.01 -6.60 11.42
C TYR A 53 0.77 -6.68 12.30
N GLY A 54 -0.07 -7.71 12.17
CA GLY A 54 -1.29 -7.85 12.97
C GLY A 54 -2.37 -6.83 12.59
N VAL A 55 -2.50 -6.52 11.31
CA VAL A 55 -3.53 -5.64 10.73
C VAL A 55 -4.38 -6.42 9.73
N SER A 56 -5.56 -5.94 9.37
CA SER A 56 -6.40 -6.65 8.40
C SER A 56 -5.84 -6.57 6.98
N VAL A 57 -6.05 -7.63 6.19
CA VAL A 57 -5.70 -7.61 4.75
C VAL A 57 -6.50 -6.53 4.02
N SER A 58 -7.77 -6.33 4.42
CA SER A 58 -8.63 -5.31 3.82
C SER A 58 -8.10 -3.89 4.02
N GLU A 59 -7.59 -3.56 5.21
CA GLU A 59 -6.94 -2.25 5.46
C GLU A 59 -5.78 -2.02 4.49
N LEU A 60 -4.87 -2.98 4.38
CA LEU A 60 -3.72 -2.88 3.47
C LEU A 60 -4.16 -2.84 2.00
N GLN A 61 -5.18 -3.60 1.62
CA GLN A 61 -5.68 -3.66 0.26
C GLN A 61 -6.38 -2.35 -0.14
N THR A 62 -7.14 -1.73 0.75
CA THR A 62 -7.74 -0.41 0.53
C THR A 62 -6.66 0.64 0.29
N LEU A 63 -5.62 0.68 1.14
CA LEU A 63 -4.49 1.58 0.95
C LEU A 63 -3.72 1.30 -0.34
N TRP A 64 -3.55 0.04 -0.70
CA TRP A 64 -2.90 -0.37 -1.94
C TRP A 64 -3.66 0.13 -3.18
N LEU A 65 -4.99 -0.04 -3.20
CA LEU A 65 -5.85 0.48 -4.28
C LEU A 65 -5.84 2.00 -4.34
N ALA A 66 -5.99 2.67 -3.19
CA ALA A 66 -5.94 4.12 -3.11
C ALA A 66 -4.61 4.67 -3.64
N ASN A 67 -3.48 4.03 -3.31
CA ASN A 67 -2.19 4.42 -3.85
C ASN A 67 -2.12 4.25 -5.38
N LYS A 68 -2.70 3.18 -5.94
CA LYS A 68 -2.77 3.00 -7.40
C LYS A 68 -3.61 4.07 -8.08
N VAL A 69 -4.78 4.38 -7.53
CA VAL A 69 -5.63 5.48 -8.04
C VAL A 69 -4.89 6.80 -7.99
N TYR A 70 -4.26 7.12 -6.84
CA TYR A 70 -3.45 8.33 -6.68
C TYR A 70 -2.35 8.46 -7.74
N GLU A 71 -1.55 7.41 -7.98
CA GLU A 71 -0.49 7.46 -8.99
C GLU A 71 -1.01 7.72 -10.41
N ILE A 72 -2.23 7.26 -10.73
CA ILE A 72 -2.86 7.50 -12.04
C ILE A 72 -3.28 8.97 -12.21
N VAL A 73 -3.74 9.61 -11.14
CA VAL A 73 -4.43 10.91 -11.23
C VAL A 73 -3.64 12.10 -10.69
N LYS A 74 -2.58 11.88 -9.92
CA LYS A 74 -1.87 12.92 -9.15
C LYS A 74 -1.38 14.12 -9.98
N ASP A 75 -0.99 13.89 -11.23
CA ASP A 75 -0.44 14.92 -12.13
C ASP A 75 -1.45 15.37 -13.20
N ASN A 76 -2.74 15.05 -13.02
CA ASN A 76 -3.80 15.39 -13.95
C ASN A 76 -4.79 16.39 -13.31
N ASN A 77 -4.98 17.54 -13.95
CA ASN A 77 -5.89 18.59 -13.48
C ASN A 77 -7.38 18.15 -13.43
N LEU A 78 -7.76 17.10 -14.15
CA LEU A 78 -9.09 16.49 -14.11
C LEU A 78 -9.17 15.28 -13.15
N GLY A 79 -8.09 14.94 -12.45
CA GLY A 79 -7.99 13.74 -11.61
C GLY A 79 -9.08 13.64 -10.55
N ILE A 80 -9.36 14.74 -9.85
CA ILE A 80 -10.41 14.80 -8.83
C ILE A 80 -11.80 14.60 -9.45
N LYS A 81 -12.10 15.31 -10.54
CA LYS A 81 -13.38 15.16 -11.26
C LYS A 81 -13.60 13.72 -11.74
N ALA A 82 -12.55 13.05 -12.21
CA ALA A 82 -12.62 11.65 -12.61
C ALA A 82 -12.94 10.72 -11.43
N ILE A 83 -12.32 10.94 -10.26
CA ILE A 83 -12.63 10.19 -9.03
C ILE A 83 -14.09 10.38 -8.62
N GLU A 84 -14.58 11.62 -8.61
CA GLU A 84 -15.97 11.93 -8.26
C GLU A 84 -16.98 11.24 -9.18
N MET A 85 -16.69 11.18 -10.49
CA MET A 85 -17.54 10.47 -11.45
C MET A 85 -17.58 8.97 -11.16
N VAL A 86 -16.43 8.34 -10.90
CA VAL A 86 -16.36 6.91 -10.57
C VAL A 86 -17.06 6.61 -9.24
N GLN A 87 -16.90 7.47 -8.23
CA GLN A 87 -17.56 7.31 -6.94
C GLN A 87 -19.08 7.29 -7.10
N LYS A 88 -19.66 8.27 -7.81
CA LYS A 88 -21.11 8.33 -8.08
C LYS A 88 -21.62 7.07 -8.79
N GLU A 89 -20.87 6.57 -9.77
CA GLU A 89 -21.20 5.34 -10.50
C GLU A 89 -21.19 4.09 -9.58
N LEU A 90 -20.28 4.03 -8.61
CA LEU A 90 -20.23 2.93 -7.64
C LEU A 90 -21.37 2.99 -6.63
N GLU A 91 -21.71 4.19 -6.14
CA GLU A 91 -22.82 4.40 -5.21
C GLU A 91 -24.18 4.06 -5.84
N ASN A 92 -24.37 4.37 -7.13
CA ASN A 92 -25.60 4.04 -7.87
C ASN A 92 -25.78 2.53 -8.18
N LYS A 93 -24.73 1.72 -8.02
CA LYS A 93 -24.76 0.26 -8.24
C LYS A 93 -25.09 -0.54 -6.98
N ILE A 94 -25.23 0.12 -5.84
CA ILE A 94 -25.53 -0.46 -4.53
C ILE A 94 -27.01 -0.32 -4.21
#